data_AF-A0AAV8XCP5-F1
#
_entry.id   AF-A0AAV8XCP5-F1
#
_cell.length_a   1.000
_cell.length_b   1.000
_cell.length_c   1.000
_cell.angle_alpha   90.00
_cell.angle_beta   90.00
_cell.angle_gamma   90.00
#
_symmetry.space_group_name_H-M   'P 1'
#
loop_
_entity.id
_entity.type
_entity.pdbx_description
1 polymer ?
#
loop_
_entity_poly.entity_id
_entity_poly.type
_entity_poly.pdbx_seq_one_letter_code
_entity_poly.pdbx_strand_id
1 'polypeptide(L)'
;MTILRQKVDMLTHHYPPQELYKLLKKNIISKEYVEYQFMQKSKIPTMHFQQSLPRLPIPKLDLTCERYLAAQRPLLIDEAYNKTQYNVNQFKSNVGRQLQDMLKNYDKQNKHTSYISEFWFDSYLRDRKPIPINYNPVLVMHKDERPEYNDQLLRTANLIISSLRFYKSLHAGILEPEVFHLNQRKVIPRSLGQFAVTYLHHYHETDKDRLFNNPQGKHITVQYKGHFYAFRVLSDENDILPPDKILARLKFILEENIPKCEFPIGVLTTMERNKWATIRHELADNGNEHSLKLIDSALFNVCLDKEILGDDPYAIIRNFLHSDGENRWFDKSFSLQLSKDGQAAVNFEHAWGDGVAILRYVQDIYKDSREKPFVHPNTKPYDDDIANVIRLGTEFL
;
A
#
# COMPACT_ATOMS: atom_id res chain seq x y z
N MET A 1 12.61 -38.68 0.04
CA MET A 1 12.09 -39.73 0.94
C MET A 1 13.12 -40.26 1.94
N THR A 2 14.39 -40.39 1.58
CA THR A 2 15.44 -41.02 2.43
C THR A 2 15.81 -40.24 3.70
N ILE A 3 15.86 -38.90 3.63
CA ILE A 3 16.15 -38.03 4.80
C ILE A 3 14.97 -37.97 5.78
N LEU A 4 13.73 -38.06 5.27
CA LEU A 4 12.54 -38.13 6.11
C LEU A 4 12.46 -39.47 6.85
N ARG A 5 12.79 -40.59 6.19
CA ARG A 5 12.88 -41.91 6.82
C ARG A 5 13.92 -41.94 7.96
N GLN A 6 15.14 -41.46 7.72
CA GLN A 6 16.18 -41.43 8.76
C GLN A 6 15.80 -40.57 9.97
N LYS A 7 15.11 -39.44 9.77
CA LYS A 7 14.61 -38.61 10.89
C LYS A 7 13.44 -39.27 11.63
N VAL A 8 12.56 -39.99 10.93
CA VAL A 8 11.46 -40.73 11.56
C VAL A 8 12.00 -41.94 12.34
N ASP A 9 12.97 -42.68 11.80
CA ASP A 9 13.59 -43.84 12.45
C ASP A 9 14.36 -43.49 13.73
N MET A 10 14.97 -42.30 13.78
CA MET A 10 15.59 -41.77 15.02
C MET A 10 14.53 -41.39 16.07
N LEU A 11 13.38 -40.87 15.66
CA LEU A 11 12.34 -40.42 16.58
C LEU A 11 11.48 -41.59 17.11
N THR A 12 11.31 -42.67 16.34
CA THR A 12 10.57 -43.88 16.76
C THR A 12 11.29 -44.67 17.87
N HIS A 13 12.61 -44.50 18.02
CA HIS A 13 13.39 -45.10 19.11
C HIS A 13 13.30 -44.32 20.43
N HIS A 14 12.74 -43.11 20.43
CA HIS A 14 12.74 -42.22 21.61
C HIS A 14 11.34 -41.86 22.10
N TYR A 15 10.29 -42.07 21.30
CA TYR A 15 8.92 -41.71 21.65
C TYR A 15 7.94 -42.84 21.30
N PRO A 16 6.97 -43.15 22.18
CA PRO A 16 5.85 -44.02 21.84
C PRO A 16 5.11 -43.49 20.59
N PRO A 17 4.54 -44.37 19.74
CA PRO A 17 3.88 -43.96 18.49
C PRO A 17 2.82 -42.85 18.64
N GLN A 18 2.11 -42.82 19.77
CA GLN A 18 1.11 -41.79 20.08
C GLN A 18 1.73 -40.43 20.40
N GLU A 19 2.88 -40.38 21.08
CA GLU A 19 3.61 -39.14 21.36
C GLU A 19 4.30 -38.62 20.11
N LEU A 20 4.87 -39.52 19.30
CA LEU A 20 5.44 -39.18 18.00
C LEU A 20 4.37 -38.60 17.06
N TYR A 21 3.18 -39.20 17.03
CA TYR A 21 2.04 -38.66 16.27
C TYR A 21 1.63 -37.28 16.76
N LYS A 22 1.53 -37.06 18.08
CA LYS A 22 1.24 -35.74 18.66
C LYS A 22 2.31 -34.71 18.30
N LEU A 23 3.59 -35.08 18.36
CA LEU A 23 4.73 -34.22 18.04
C LEU A 23 4.76 -33.86 16.55
N LEU A 24 4.60 -34.86 15.67
CA LEU A 24 4.53 -34.66 14.22
C LEU A 24 3.32 -33.80 13.84
N LYS A 25 2.15 -34.08 14.42
CA LYS A 25 0.93 -33.28 14.22
C LYS A 25 1.13 -31.84 14.69
N LYS A 26 1.71 -31.61 15.88
CA LYS A 26 2.05 -30.27 16.38
C LYS A 26 3.04 -29.56 15.46
N ASN A 27 4.07 -30.27 14.97
CA ASN A 27 5.07 -29.71 14.07
C ASN A 27 4.49 -29.38 12.68
N ILE A 28 3.65 -30.25 12.12
CA ILE A 28 2.97 -30.01 10.84
C ILE A 28 2.00 -28.83 10.97
N ILE A 29 1.14 -28.82 11.99
CA ILE A 29 0.23 -27.70 12.27
C ILE A 29 1.01 -26.40 12.45
N SER A 30 2.14 -26.43 13.18
CA SER A 30 2.99 -25.24 13.33
C SER A 30 3.61 -24.80 12.00
N LYS A 31 3.99 -25.74 11.12
CA LYS A 31 4.57 -25.40 9.83
C LYS A 31 3.53 -24.78 8.91
N GLU A 32 2.37 -25.41 8.77
CA GLU A 32 1.24 -24.92 7.96
C GLU A 32 0.73 -23.58 8.47
N TYR A 33 0.58 -23.44 9.79
CA TYR A 33 0.22 -22.17 10.42
C TYR A 33 1.21 -21.07 10.04
N VAL A 34 2.51 -21.27 10.29
CA VAL A 34 3.49 -20.22 9.99
C VAL A 34 3.60 -20.00 8.47
N GLU A 35 3.45 -21.05 7.66
CA GLU A 35 3.41 -20.96 6.20
C GLU A 35 2.23 -20.17 5.68
N TYR A 36 1.07 -20.19 6.36
CA TYR A 36 -0.10 -19.38 6.01
C TYR A 36 -0.03 -17.96 6.56
N GLN A 37 0.49 -17.77 7.77
CA GLN A 37 0.49 -16.47 8.45
C GLN A 37 1.56 -15.51 7.95
N PHE A 38 2.66 -16.01 7.38
CA PHE A 38 3.81 -15.18 6.97
C PHE A 38 4.28 -15.51 5.56
N MET A 39 4.59 -14.45 4.81
CA MET A 39 5.14 -14.52 3.45
C MET A 39 6.62 -14.91 3.46
N GLN A 40 7.39 -14.25 4.33
CA GLN A 40 8.85 -14.39 4.42
C GLN A 40 9.29 -14.71 5.85
N LYS A 41 10.50 -15.24 5.98
CA LYS A 41 11.16 -15.57 7.25
C LYS A 41 12.63 -15.19 7.19
N SER A 42 12.89 -13.91 6.95
CA SER A 42 14.25 -13.38 6.87
C SER A 42 15.01 -13.70 8.15
N LYS A 43 16.27 -14.14 7.98
CA LYS A 43 17.20 -14.31 9.10
C LYS A 43 17.76 -12.97 9.58
N ILE A 44 17.64 -11.92 8.75
CA ILE A 44 18.08 -10.57 9.05
C ILE A 44 16.83 -9.74 9.35
N PRO A 45 16.73 -9.09 10.53
CA PRO A 45 15.58 -8.26 10.86
C PRO A 45 15.31 -7.22 9.77
N THR A 46 14.04 -7.00 9.40
CA THR A 46 13.66 -6.10 8.30
C THR A 46 14.31 -4.71 8.40
N MET A 47 14.39 -4.16 9.61
CA MET A 47 14.94 -2.82 9.87
C MET A 47 16.44 -2.81 10.23
N HIS A 48 17.15 -3.93 10.05
CA HIS A 48 18.53 -4.11 10.53
C HIS A 48 19.49 -2.99 10.09
N PHE A 49 19.39 -2.53 8.85
CA PHE A 49 20.32 -1.53 8.30
C PHE A 49 19.92 -0.07 8.56
N GLN A 50 18.70 0.21 9.07
CA GLN A 50 18.14 1.57 9.13
C GLN A 50 19.01 2.54 9.95
N GLN A 51 19.56 2.08 11.07
CA GLN A 51 20.41 2.90 11.94
C GLN A 51 21.79 3.21 11.32
N SER A 52 22.21 2.45 10.32
CA SER A 52 23.52 2.57 9.66
C SER A 52 23.46 3.29 8.30
N LEU A 53 22.27 3.76 7.90
CA LEU A 53 22.11 4.44 6.62
C LEU A 53 22.95 5.73 6.57
N PRO A 54 23.65 6.00 5.45
CA PRO A 54 24.34 7.27 5.28
C PRO A 54 23.32 8.40 5.19
N ARG A 55 23.68 9.56 5.76
CA ARG A 55 22.86 10.77 5.68
C ARG A 55 22.86 11.31 4.25
N LEU A 56 21.71 11.83 3.82
CA LEU A 56 21.58 12.44 2.49
C LEU A 56 22.51 13.67 2.40
N PRO A 57 23.49 13.70 1.48
CA PRO A 57 24.44 14.80 1.41
C PRO A 57 23.78 16.06 0.83
N ILE A 58 24.13 17.22 1.38
CA ILE A 58 23.79 18.52 0.78
C ILE A 58 24.84 18.84 -0.30
N PRO A 59 24.44 19.02 -1.58
CA PRO A 59 25.38 19.39 -2.64
C PRO A 59 26.04 20.75 -2.41
N LYS A 60 27.22 20.96 -3.02
CA LYS A 60 27.86 22.28 -3.03
C LYS A 60 27.01 23.26 -3.84
N LEU A 61 26.76 24.46 -3.30
CA LEU A 61 25.98 25.52 -3.95
C LEU A 61 26.45 25.77 -5.40
N ASP A 62 27.75 25.90 -5.59
CA ASP A 62 28.37 26.13 -6.89
C ASP A 62 28.01 25.07 -7.93
N LEU A 63 28.06 23.78 -7.52
CA LEU A 63 27.73 22.66 -8.40
C LEU A 63 26.22 22.61 -8.68
N THR A 64 25.38 22.95 -7.71
CA THR A 64 23.93 23.05 -7.92
C THR A 64 23.59 24.15 -8.93
N CYS A 65 24.20 25.34 -8.81
CA CYS A 65 24.02 26.44 -9.75
C CYS A 65 24.49 26.09 -11.16
N GLU A 66 25.65 25.44 -11.29
CA GLU A 66 26.19 24.97 -12.57
C GLU A 66 25.25 23.96 -13.24
N ARG A 67 24.82 22.93 -12.49
CA ARG A 67 23.90 21.90 -12.99
C ARG A 67 22.54 22.48 -13.38
N TYR A 68 22.03 23.43 -12.60
CA TYR A 68 20.79 24.12 -12.92
C TYR A 68 20.91 24.88 -14.25
N LEU A 69 21.96 25.67 -14.45
CA LEU A 69 22.17 26.38 -15.72
C LEU A 69 22.35 25.42 -16.90
N ALA A 70 23.11 24.34 -16.72
CA ALA A 70 23.25 23.30 -17.75
C ALA A 70 21.88 22.70 -18.15
N ALA A 71 20.98 22.46 -17.18
CA ALA A 71 19.64 21.97 -17.43
C ALA A 71 18.71 23.02 -18.08
N GLN A 72 18.91 24.31 -17.82
CA GLN A 72 18.14 25.39 -18.44
C GLN A 72 18.58 25.69 -19.88
N ARG A 73 19.85 25.44 -20.22
CA ARG A 73 20.41 25.77 -21.53
C ARG A 73 19.60 25.23 -22.72
N PRO A 74 19.16 23.95 -22.75
CA PRO A 74 18.35 23.44 -23.87
C PRO A 74 16.90 23.93 -23.87
N LEU A 75 16.42 24.57 -22.80
CA LEU A 75 15.02 24.99 -22.65
C LEU A 75 14.79 26.47 -22.99
N LEU A 76 15.84 27.29 -22.87
CA LEU A 76 15.75 28.75 -22.95
C LEU A 76 16.45 29.28 -24.20
N ILE A 77 15.81 30.25 -24.85
CA ILE A 77 16.46 31.10 -25.85
C ILE A 77 17.61 31.91 -25.21
N ASP A 78 18.56 32.35 -26.02
CA ASP A 78 19.79 33.01 -25.54
C ASP A 78 19.53 34.21 -24.62
N GLU A 79 18.57 35.08 -24.97
CA GLU A 79 18.22 36.23 -24.14
C GLU A 79 17.73 35.81 -22.73
N ALA A 80 16.81 34.85 -22.67
CA ALA A 80 16.26 34.33 -21.42
C ALA A 80 17.32 33.57 -20.61
N TYR A 81 18.19 32.82 -21.28
CA TYR A 81 19.31 32.13 -20.66
C TYR A 81 20.30 33.11 -20.03
N ASN A 82 20.69 34.18 -20.74
CA ASN A 82 21.61 35.20 -20.23
C ASN A 82 21.05 35.89 -18.98
N LYS A 83 19.74 36.21 -18.97
CA LYS A 83 19.06 36.74 -17.79
C LYS A 83 19.06 35.74 -16.63
N THR A 84 18.81 34.46 -16.92
CA THR A 84 18.84 33.39 -15.91
C THR A 84 20.23 33.20 -15.32
N GLN A 85 21.26 33.21 -16.17
CA GLN A 85 22.66 33.11 -15.77
C GLN A 85 23.07 34.28 -14.86
N TYR A 86 22.70 35.52 -15.22
CA TYR A 86 22.91 36.68 -14.37
C TYR A 86 22.26 36.49 -12.99
N ASN A 87 20.98 36.10 -12.93
CA ASN A 87 20.26 35.88 -11.68
C ASN A 87 20.90 34.79 -10.81
N VAL A 88 21.32 33.67 -11.41
CA VAL A 88 22.00 32.58 -10.70
C VAL A 88 23.33 33.04 -10.11
N ASN A 89 24.09 33.85 -10.85
CA ASN A 89 25.35 34.42 -10.36
C ASN A 89 25.13 35.40 -9.19
N GLN A 90 24.07 36.22 -9.24
CA GLN A 90 23.67 37.09 -8.14
C GLN A 90 23.23 36.29 -6.91
N PHE A 91 22.42 35.24 -7.09
CA PHE A 91 22.02 34.34 -6.01
C PHE A 91 23.23 33.69 -5.35
N LYS A 92 24.13 33.09 -6.14
CA LYS A 92 25.35 32.41 -5.67
C LYS A 92 26.31 33.34 -4.92
N SER A 93 26.37 34.62 -5.28
CA SER A 93 27.28 35.59 -4.67
C SER A 93 26.69 36.26 -3.42
N ASN A 94 25.37 36.28 -3.30
CA ASN A 94 24.64 36.97 -2.23
C ASN A 94 23.87 35.97 -1.34
N VAL A 95 22.54 36.06 -1.33
CA VAL A 95 21.63 35.35 -0.42
C VAL A 95 21.77 33.82 -0.48
N GLY A 96 22.17 33.25 -1.61
CA GLY A 96 22.31 31.80 -1.77
C GLY A 96 23.34 31.18 -0.81
N ARG A 97 24.42 31.91 -0.46
CA ARG A 97 25.40 31.44 0.52
C ARG A 97 24.81 31.37 1.93
N GLN A 98 24.06 32.40 2.31
CA GLN A 98 23.39 32.46 3.61
C GLN A 98 22.37 31.32 3.76
N LEU A 99 21.54 31.11 2.73
CA LEU A 99 20.57 30.01 2.70
C LEU A 99 21.25 28.63 2.73
N GLN A 100 22.36 28.45 2.01
CA GLN A 100 23.13 27.21 2.03
C GLN A 100 23.66 26.90 3.43
N ASP A 101 24.14 27.89 4.16
CA ASP A 101 24.65 27.72 5.52
C ASP A 101 23.52 27.45 6.53
N MET A 102 22.37 28.13 6.37
CA MET A 102 21.15 27.81 7.13
C MET A 102 20.72 26.36 6.89
N LEU A 103 20.70 25.90 5.64
CA LEU A 103 20.33 24.53 5.29
C LEU A 103 21.28 23.49 5.92
N LYS A 104 22.59 23.74 5.85
CA LYS A 104 23.59 22.87 6.52
C LYS A 104 23.44 22.86 8.03
N ASN A 105 23.10 24.00 8.64
CA ASN A 105 22.89 24.09 10.08
C ASN A 105 21.62 23.34 10.50
N TYR A 106 20.52 23.49 9.75
CA TYR A 106 19.30 22.71 9.93
C TYR A 106 19.60 21.20 9.83
N ASP A 107 20.35 20.76 8.81
CA ASP A 107 20.76 19.37 8.66
C ASP A 107 21.62 18.88 9.84
N LYS A 108 22.59 19.68 10.30
CA LYS A 108 23.43 19.32 11.46
C LYS A 108 22.65 19.16 12.76
N GLN A 109 21.58 19.94 12.94
CA GLN A 109 20.70 19.88 14.11
C GLN A 109 19.73 18.68 14.03
N ASN A 110 19.39 18.21 12.83
CA ASN A 110 18.41 17.15 12.58
C ASN A 110 19.05 15.85 12.06
N LYS A 111 20.01 15.29 12.81
CA LYS A 111 20.80 14.12 12.37
C LYS A 111 20.00 12.83 12.19
N HIS A 112 18.82 12.75 12.79
CA HIS A 112 17.92 11.59 12.75
C HIS A 112 17.08 11.50 11.46
N THR A 113 17.15 12.52 10.60
CA THR A 113 16.40 12.61 9.33
C THR A 113 17.28 13.20 8.22
N SER A 114 16.71 13.42 7.04
CA SER A 114 17.33 14.15 5.93
C SER A 114 16.82 15.58 5.84
N TYR A 115 17.65 16.48 5.32
CA TYR A 115 17.32 17.90 5.19
C TYR A 115 16.06 18.19 4.34
N ILE A 116 15.61 17.25 3.51
CA ILE A 116 14.55 17.45 2.53
C ILE A 116 13.23 16.79 2.94
N SER A 117 13.25 15.80 3.84
CA SER A 117 12.09 14.94 4.08
C SER A 117 10.85 15.71 4.52
N GLU A 118 10.98 16.60 5.52
CA GLU A 118 9.88 17.41 6.03
C GLU A 118 9.29 18.29 4.93
N PHE A 119 10.13 19.04 4.23
CA PHE A 119 9.71 19.94 3.15
C PHE A 119 9.07 19.20 1.97
N TRP A 120 9.54 17.98 1.68
CA TRP A 120 8.97 17.14 0.62
C TRP A 120 7.55 16.68 1.00
N PHE A 121 7.35 16.18 2.22
CA PHE A 121 6.01 15.85 2.72
C PHE A 121 5.09 17.07 2.72
N ASP A 122 5.58 18.21 3.20
CA ASP A 122 4.81 19.46 3.21
C ASP A 122 4.39 19.91 1.81
N SER A 123 5.20 19.64 0.78
CA SER A 123 4.84 20.00 -0.60
C SER A 123 3.59 19.26 -1.10
N TYR A 124 3.45 17.97 -0.82
CA TYR A 124 2.24 17.20 -1.16
C TYR A 124 1.08 17.54 -0.24
N LEU A 125 1.34 17.56 1.08
CA LEU A 125 0.29 17.74 2.08
C LEU A 125 -0.29 19.15 2.11
N ARG A 126 0.35 20.13 1.46
CA ARG A 126 -0.17 21.50 1.30
C ARG A 126 -0.70 21.79 -0.10
N ASP A 127 -0.44 20.95 -1.10
CA ASP A 127 -1.07 21.15 -2.41
C ASP A 127 -2.58 20.87 -2.31
N ARG A 128 -3.36 21.70 -2.97
CA ARG A 128 -4.82 21.75 -2.89
C ARG A 128 -5.48 21.09 -4.10
N LYS A 129 -4.72 20.74 -5.13
CA LYS A 129 -5.24 20.03 -6.30
C LYS A 129 -5.87 18.69 -5.89
N PRO A 130 -6.91 18.24 -6.61
CA PRO A 130 -7.40 16.87 -6.51
C PRO A 130 -6.27 15.85 -6.60
N ILE A 131 -6.29 14.82 -5.76
CA ILE A 131 -5.26 13.78 -5.78
C ILE A 131 -5.31 12.80 -6.96
N PRO A 132 -6.48 12.35 -7.49
CA PRO A 132 -6.47 11.48 -8.67
C PRO A 132 -5.89 12.22 -9.87
N ILE A 133 -5.14 11.51 -10.72
CA ILE A 133 -4.43 12.02 -11.91
C ILE A 133 -3.23 12.93 -11.58
N ASN A 134 -3.38 13.90 -10.68
CA ASN A 134 -2.31 14.85 -10.36
C ASN A 134 -1.17 14.20 -9.54
N TYR A 135 -1.52 13.30 -8.61
CA TYR A 135 -0.52 12.66 -7.73
C TYR A 135 -0.64 11.13 -7.71
N ASN A 136 -1.84 10.58 -7.46
CA ASN A 136 -2.01 9.14 -7.26
C ASN A 136 -1.64 8.37 -8.54
N PRO A 137 -0.57 7.55 -8.52
CA PRO A 137 -0.24 6.70 -9.65
C PRO A 137 -0.89 5.31 -9.49
N VAL A 138 -0.65 4.46 -10.48
CA VAL A 138 -1.14 3.08 -10.50
C VAL A 138 -0.06 2.11 -10.95
N LEU A 139 0.01 0.94 -10.30
CA LEU A 139 0.81 -0.20 -10.75
C LEU A 139 -0.12 -1.35 -11.14
N VAL A 140 -0.08 -1.74 -12.42
CA VAL A 140 -0.88 -2.85 -12.95
C VAL A 140 -0.08 -4.15 -12.83
N MET A 141 -0.71 -5.21 -12.32
CA MET A 141 -0.14 -6.54 -12.23
C MET A 141 -0.47 -7.36 -13.47
N HIS A 142 0.46 -8.21 -13.92
CA HIS A 142 0.19 -9.18 -14.98
C HIS A 142 -0.87 -10.19 -14.54
N LYS A 143 -1.60 -10.78 -15.49
CA LYS A 143 -2.50 -11.91 -15.22
C LYS A 143 -1.73 -13.13 -14.71
N ASP A 144 -2.40 -13.96 -13.89
CA ASP A 144 -1.88 -15.28 -13.56
C ASP A 144 -1.79 -16.10 -14.86
N GLU A 145 -0.72 -16.88 -15.01
CA GLU A 145 -0.55 -17.77 -16.18
C GLU A 145 -1.62 -18.87 -16.21
N ARG A 146 -2.22 -19.19 -15.06
CA ARG A 146 -3.31 -20.14 -14.91
C ARG A 146 -4.65 -19.42 -15.06
N PRO A 147 -5.41 -19.65 -16.16
CA PRO A 147 -6.64 -18.90 -16.44
C PRO A 147 -7.67 -18.96 -15.31
N GLU A 148 -7.77 -20.08 -14.62
CA GLU A 148 -8.72 -20.31 -13.52
C GLU A 148 -8.46 -19.45 -12.28
N TYR A 149 -7.23 -18.94 -12.10
CA TYR A 149 -6.88 -18.02 -11.01
C TYR A 149 -7.11 -16.55 -11.37
N ASN A 150 -7.54 -16.26 -12.61
CA ASN A 150 -7.95 -14.92 -13.02
C ASN A 150 -9.47 -14.69 -12.84
N ASP A 151 -10.21 -15.62 -12.24
CA ASP A 151 -11.55 -15.31 -11.74
C ASP A 151 -11.46 -14.19 -10.69
N GLN A 152 -12.33 -13.18 -10.81
CA GLN A 152 -12.29 -11.99 -9.96
C GLN A 152 -12.35 -12.34 -8.46
N LEU A 153 -13.21 -13.26 -8.05
CA LEU A 153 -13.39 -13.63 -6.65
C LEU A 153 -12.14 -14.35 -6.13
N LEU A 154 -11.66 -15.36 -6.85
CA LEU A 154 -10.48 -16.14 -6.47
C LEU A 154 -9.23 -15.27 -6.40
N ARG A 155 -9.03 -14.42 -7.43
CA ARG A 155 -7.87 -13.54 -7.51
C ARG A 155 -7.88 -12.50 -6.39
N THR A 156 -9.04 -11.92 -6.10
CA THR A 156 -9.20 -10.97 -4.99
C THR A 156 -8.82 -11.62 -3.66
N ALA A 157 -9.35 -12.82 -3.38
CA ALA A 157 -9.10 -13.52 -2.12
C ALA A 157 -7.60 -13.82 -1.94
N ASN A 158 -6.93 -14.34 -2.98
CA ASN A 158 -5.50 -14.64 -2.93
C ASN A 158 -4.63 -13.38 -2.78
N LEU A 159 -4.98 -12.28 -3.46
CA LEU A 159 -4.27 -11.02 -3.30
C LEU A 159 -4.46 -10.44 -1.89
N ILE A 160 -5.67 -10.43 -1.33
CA ILE A 160 -5.92 -10.00 0.06
C ILE A 160 -5.08 -10.83 1.04
N ILE A 161 -5.09 -12.17 0.91
CA ILE A 161 -4.31 -13.06 1.77
C ILE A 161 -2.80 -12.73 1.64
N SER A 162 -2.31 -12.57 0.42
CA SER A 162 -0.90 -12.21 0.16
C SER A 162 -0.55 -10.86 0.78
N SER A 163 -1.44 -9.86 0.68
CA SER A 163 -1.28 -8.55 1.33
C SER A 163 -1.18 -8.66 2.85
N LEU A 164 -2.01 -9.49 3.47
CA LEU A 164 -2.00 -9.70 4.92
C LEU A 164 -0.74 -10.45 5.37
N ARG A 165 -0.26 -11.39 4.56
CA ARG A 165 1.01 -12.10 4.79
C ARG A 165 2.21 -11.16 4.70
N PHE A 166 2.19 -10.24 3.75
CA PHE A 166 3.19 -9.16 3.64
C PHE A 166 3.16 -8.29 4.90
N TYR A 167 1.97 -7.79 5.27
CA TYR A 167 1.74 -6.97 6.46
C TYR A 167 2.26 -7.66 7.73
N LYS A 168 1.88 -8.92 7.98
CA LYS A 168 2.36 -9.69 9.14
C LYS A 168 3.88 -9.92 9.11
N SER A 169 4.46 -10.20 7.95
CA SER A 169 5.91 -10.41 7.82
C SER A 169 6.69 -9.13 8.12
N LEU A 170 6.18 -7.99 7.65
CA LEU A 170 6.75 -6.68 7.93
C LEU A 170 6.68 -6.35 9.43
N HIS A 171 5.50 -6.49 10.04
CA HIS A 171 5.29 -6.19 11.46
C HIS A 171 6.05 -7.12 12.40
N ALA A 172 6.25 -8.38 12.02
CA ALA A 172 7.10 -9.32 12.75
C ALA A 172 8.61 -9.07 12.54
N GLY A 173 8.99 -8.13 11.65
CA GLY A 173 10.39 -7.84 11.36
C GLY A 173 11.11 -8.97 10.62
N ILE A 174 10.37 -9.83 9.92
CA ILE A 174 10.88 -11.01 9.21
C ILE A 174 10.74 -10.90 7.68
N LEU A 175 10.35 -9.74 7.16
CA LEU A 175 10.47 -9.41 5.75
C LEU A 175 11.95 -9.15 5.41
N GLU A 176 12.43 -9.62 4.26
CA GLU A 176 13.82 -9.39 3.86
C GLU A 176 14.10 -7.88 3.69
N PRO A 177 15.19 -7.34 4.29
CA PRO A 177 15.55 -5.94 4.17
C PRO A 177 15.67 -5.49 2.72
N GLU A 178 15.20 -4.27 2.44
CA GLU A 178 15.29 -3.70 1.10
C GLU A 178 16.74 -3.28 0.81
N VAL A 179 17.35 -3.98 -0.14
CA VAL A 179 18.75 -3.79 -0.52
C VAL A 179 18.88 -3.72 -2.03
N PHE A 180 19.50 -2.65 -2.51
CA PHE A 180 19.96 -2.57 -3.89
C PHE A 180 21.32 -3.27 -4.02
N HIS A 181 21.36 -4.35 -4.79
CA HIS A 181 22.57 -5.13 -5.04
C HIS A 181 23.21 -4.67 -6.35
N LEU A 182 24.34 -3.94 -6.27
CA LEU A 182 25.14 -3.59 -7.45
C LEU A 182 25.94 -4.79 -7.97
N ASN A 183 26.34 -5.69 -7.08
CA ASN A 183 26.96 -6.99 -7.32
C ASN A 183 26.97 -7.78 -5.99
N GLN A 184 27.47 -9.03 -5.97
CA GLN A 184 27.51 -9.88 -4.76
C GLN A 184 28.23 -9.27 -3.54
N ARG A 185 28.96 -8.15 -3.69
CA ARG A 185 29.75 -7.51 -2.62
C ARG A 185 29.37 -6.07 -2.28
N LYS A 186 28.57 -5.39 -3.11
CA LYS A 186 28.13 -4.01 -2.87
C LYS A 186 26.60 -3.96 -2.72
N VAL A 187 26.21 -3.80 -1.47
CA VAL A 187 24.84 -3.74 -0.96
C VAL A 187 24.59 -2.30 -0.52
N ILE A 188 23.58 -1.64 -1.09
CA ILE A 188 23.11 -0.33 -0.65
C ILE A 188 21.75 -0.55 0.02
N PRO A 189 21.66 -0.52 1.36
CA PRO A 189 20.39 -0.61 2.05
C PRO A 189 19.52 0.60 1.71
N ARG A 190 18.22 0.40 1.55
CA ARG A 190 17.24 1.48 1.34
C ARG A 190 16.38 1.65 2.59
N SER A 191 15.89 2.86 2.81
CA SER A 191 14.85 3.09 3.79
C SER A 191 13.59 2.37 3.33
N LEU A 192 13.07 1.46 4.14
CA LEU A 192 11.68 1.06 4.02
C LEU A 192 10.88 2.18 4.68
N GLY A 193 10.44 3.14 3.86
CA GLY A 193 9.41 4.09 4.29
C GLY A 193 8.25 3.30 4.90
N GLN A 194 7.69 3.80 6.00
CA GLN A 194 6.69 3.07 6.77
C GLN A 194 5.54 2.66 5.83
N PHE A 195 5.47 1.36 5.49
CA PHE A 195 4.25 0.77 4.95
C PHE A 195 3.27 0.74 6.12
N ALA A 196 2.63 1.89 6.32
CA ALA A 196 1.70 2.14 7.39
C ALA A 196 0.30 2.15 6.78
N VAL A 197 -0.68 1.79 7.61
CA VAL A 197 -2.09 1.90 7.26
C VAL A 197 -2.42 3.38 7.27
N THR A 198 -2.02 4.08 6.21
CA THR A 198 -2.15 5.53 6.11
C THR A 198 -3.39 5.96 5.39
N TYR A 199 -3.88 7.13 5.76
CA TYR A 199 -4.92 7.81 5.02
C TYR A 199 -4.81 9.32 5.26
N LEU A 200 -5.34 10.10 4.32
CA LEU A 200 -5.36 11.55 4.39
C LEU A 200 -6.61 12.05 5.11
N HIS A 201 -6.41 12.90 6.11
CA HIS A 201 -7.44 13.73 6.71
C HIS A 201 -7.03 15.19 6.59
N HIS A 202 -7.94 16.06 6.17
CA HIS A 202 -7.72 17.49 6.22
C HIS A 202 -8.30 18.10 7.49
N TYR A 203 -7.63 19.13 8.01
CA TYR A 203 -8.17 20.04 9.03
C TYR A 203 -8.17 21.46 8.49
N HIS A 204 -9.33 22.11 8.47
CA HIS A 204 -9.53 23.47 7.96
C HIS A 204 -8.55 24.50 8.53
N GLU A 205 -8.14 24.31 9.77
CA GLU A 205 -7.32 25.28 10.51
C GLU A 205 -5.88 25.37 10.00
N THR A 206 -5.40 24.44 9.16
CA THR A 206 -3.98 24.36 8.80
C THR A 206 -3.64 24.44 7.31
N ASP A 207 -4.64 24.55 6.41
CA ASP A 207 -4.47 24.50 4.94
C ASP A 207 -3.50 23.39 4.51
N LYS A 208 -3.63 22.24 5.19
CA LYS A 208 -2.68 21.12 5.14
C LYS A 208 -3.38 19.83 5.53
N ASP A 209 -3.23 18.82 4.68
CA ASP A 209 -3.68 17.47 4.94
C ASP A 209 -2.70 16.78 5.90
N ARG A 210 -3.17 15.74 6.59
CA ARG A 210 -2.40 14.99 7.56
C ARG A 210 -2.50 13.50 7.27
N LEU A 211 -1.36 12.83 7.45
CA LEU A 211 -1.28 11.38 7.39
C LEU A 211 -1.59 10.80 8.76
N PHE A 212 -2.54 9.89 8.80
CA PHE A 212 -2.90 9.13 9.99
C PHE A 212 -2.47 7.69 9.84
N ASN A 213 -2.12 7.01 10.92
CA ASN A 213 -1.77 5.59 10.90
C ASN A 213 -2.58 4.84 11.95
N ASN A 214 -3.22 3.73 11.57
CA ASN A 214 -3.88 2.83 12.51
C ASN A 214 -3.17 1.45 12.61
N PRO A 215 -2.18 1.29 13.50
CA PRO A 215 -1.47 0.02 13.66
C PRO A 215 -2.33 -1.10 14.27
N GLN A 216 -3.50 -0.77 14.83
CA GLN A 216 -4.43 -1.72 15.42
C GLN A 216 -5.53 -2.19 14.46
N GLY A 217 -5.47 -1.78 13.18
CA GLY A 217 -6.46 -2.17 12.17
C GLY A 217 -6.52 -3.69 11.99
N LYS A 218 -7.74 -4.24 11.90
CA LYS A 218 -7.98 -5.68 11.72
C LYS A 218 -8.96 -6.01 10.60
N HIS A 219 -9.48 -4.99 9.93
CA HIS A 219 -10.46 -5.09 8.85
C HIS A 219 -9.95 -4.43 7.58
N ILE A 220 -10.59 -4.75 6.47
CA ILE A 220 -10.46 -4.04 5.21
C ILE A 220 -11.79 -3.38 4.86
N THR A 221 -11.76 -2.43 3.94
CA THR A 221 -12.96 -2.01 3.22
C THR A 221 -12.98 -2.60 1.82
N VAL A 222 -14.19 -2.85 1.31
CA VAL A 222 -14.44 -3.25 -0.07
C VAL A 222 -15.46 -2.29 -0.67
N GLN A 223 -15.20 -1.82 -1.88
CA GLN A 223 -16.12 -1.05 -2.69
C GLN A 223 -16.64 -1.91 -3.84
N TYR A 224 -17.96 -1.99 -3.96
CA TYR A 224 -18.63 -2.67 -5.06
C TYR A 224 -19.89 -1.91 -5.46
N LYS A 225 -20.01 -1.53 -6.74
CA LYS A 225 -21.12 -0.72 -7.28
C LYS A 225 -21.31 0.64 -6.55
N GLY A 226 -20.22 1.22 -6.02
CA GLY A 226 -20.27 2.47 -5.26
C GLY A 226 -20.67 2.33 -3.79
N HIS A 227 -21.02 1.12 -3.34
CA HIS A 227 -21.30 0.83 -1.93
C HIS A 227 -20.03 0.43 -1.20
N PHE A 228 -19.95 0.77 0.09
CA PHE A 228 -18.87 0.37 0.97
C PHE A 228 -19.26 -0.81 1.85
N TYR A 229 -18.31 -1.70 2.04
CA TYR A 229 -18.42 -2.83 2.96
C TYR A 229 -17.18 -2.85 3.84
N ALA A 230 -17.33 -3.28 5.08
CA ALA A 230 -16.22 -3.54 5.99
C ALA A 230 -16.35 -4.94 6.58
N PHE A 231 -15.25 -5.67 6.65
CA PHE A 231 -15.19 -6.92 7.40
C PHE A 231 -13.78 -7.19 7.91
N ARG A 232 -13.70 -7.89 9.03
CA ARG A 232 -12.43 -8.28 9.65
C ARG A 232 -11.67 -9.26 8.76
N VAL A 233 -10.36 -9.14 8.70
CA VAL A 233 -9.47 -10.09 8.03
C VAL A 233 -8.39 -10.63 8.96
N LEU A 234 -8.29 -10.06 10.16
CA LEU A 234 -7.45 -10.54 11.26
C LEU A 234 -8.32 -10.93 12.48
N SER A 235 -7.93 -12.01 13.18
CA SER A 235 -8.47 -12.43 14.48
C SER A 235 -8.03 -11.46 15.58
N ASP A 236 -8.48 -11.68 16.81
CA ASP A 236 -8.07 -10.84 17.93
C ASP A 236 -6.59 -11.00 18.28
N GLU A 237 -6.02 -12.17 18.00
CA GLU A 237 -4.60 -12.53 18.10
C GLU A 237 -3.77 -12.04 16.91
N ASN A 238 -4.37 -11.28 15.98
CA ASN A 238 -3.79 -10.81 14.73
C ASN A 238 -3.44 -11.92 13.73
N ASP A 239 -4.16 -13.05 13.78
CA ASP A 239 -4.04 -14.10 12.76
C ASP A 239 -4.93 -13.83 11.56
N ILE A 240 -4.38 -14.07 10.37
CA ILE A 240 -5.14 -14.01 9.12
C ILE A 240 -6.29 -15.01 9.24
N LEU A 241 -7.51 -14.53 9.00
CA LEU A 241 -8.69 -15.37 9.01
C LEU A 241 -8.57 -16.45 7.91
N PRO A 242 -9.11 -17.66 8.15
CA PRO A 242 -9.08 -18.75 7.18
C PRO A 242 -9.50 -18.33 5.75
N PRO A 243 -8.84 -18.86 4.69
CA PRO A 243 -9.07 -18.46 3.30
C PRO A 243 -10.53 -18.59 2.84
N ASP A 244 -11.20 -19.66 3.28
CA ASP A 244 -12.61 -19.97 3.00
C ASP A 244 -13.58 -18.94 3.60
N LYS A 245 -13.24 -18.34 4.75
CA LYS A 245 -14.02 -17.24 5.35
C LYS A 245 -13.86 -15.93 4.59
N ILE A 246 -12.63 -15.60 4.17
CA ILE A 246 -12.39 -14.41 3.33
C ILE A 246 -13.12 -14.57 2.00
N LEU A 247 -13.04 -15.75 1.39
CA LEU A 247 -13.74 -16.10 0.16
C LEU A 247 -15.27 -15.96 0.30
N ALA A 248 -15.86 -16.47 1.38
CA ALA A 248 -17.30 -16.37 1.63
C ALA A 248 -17.79 -14.93 1.72
N ARG A 249 -17.03 -14.06 2.41
CA ARG A 249 -17.38 -12.63 2.58
C ARG A 249 -17.30 -11.87 1.26
N LEU A 250 -16.27 -12.13 0.46
CA LEU A 250 -16.15 -11.53 -0.88
C LEU A 250 -17.25 -12.03 -1.82
N LYS A 251 -17.56 -13.34 -1.76
CA LYS A 251 -18.64 -13.94 -2.54
C LYS A 251 -19.97 -13.28 -2.22
N PHE A 252 -20.28 -13.11 -0.93
CA PHE A 252 -21.49 -12.40 -0.49
C PHE A 252 -21.59 -10.99 -1.11
N ILE A 253 -20.51 -10.20 -1.07
CA ILE A 253 -20.49 -8.84 -1.64
C ILE A 253 -20.73 -8.88 -3.16
N LEU A 254 -20.06 -9.78 -3.89
CA LEU A 254 -20.20 -9.89 -5.34
C LEU A 254 -21.58 -10.40 -5.80
N GLU A 255 -22.21 -11.27 -5.00
CA GLU A 255 -23.53 -11.86 -5.28
C GLU A 255 -24.69 -11.00 -4.75
N GLU A 256 -24.41 -9.93 -4.00
CA GLU A 256 -25.45 -9.06 -3.47
C GLU A 256 -26.22 -8.37 -4.60
N ASN A 257 -27.52 -8.69 -4.69
CA ASN A 257 -28.42 -8.16 -5.70
C ASN A 257 -28.95 -6.77 -5.31
N ILE A 258 -28.05 -5.80 -5.26
CA ILE A 258 -28.37 -4.38 -5.06
C ILE A 258 -28.11 -3.54 -6.32
N PRO A 259 -28.90 -2.47 -6.54
CA PRO A 259 -28.63 -1.51 -7.59
C PRO A 259 -27.33 -0.76 -7.31
N LYS A 260 -26.82 -0.08 -8.35
CA LYS A 260 -25.70 0.86 -8.20
C LYS A 260 -26.09 1.93 -7.18
N CYS A 261 -25.15 2.33 -6.31
CA CYS A 261 -25.37 3.41 -5.36
C CYS A 261 -25.76 4.69 -6.12
N GLU A 262 -26.84 5.35 -5.71
CA GLU A 262 -27.31 6.58 -6.36
C GLU A 262 -26.36 7.76 -6.08
N PHE A 263 -25.82 7.83 -4.85
CA PHE A 263 -24.91 8.88 -4.39
C PHE A 263 -23.60 8.29 -3.85
N PRO A 264 -22.71 7.80 -4.73
CA PRO A 264 -21.47 7.15 -4.32
C PRO A 264 -20.49 8.15 -3.70
N ILE A 265 -20.28 8.06 -2.39
CA ILE A 265 -19.43 8.99 -1.63
C ILE A 265 -17.94 8.97 -2.04
N GLY A 266 -17.50 7.92 -2.75
CA GLY A 266 -16.13 7.80 -3.24
C GLY A 266 -15.70 8.98 -4.12
N VAL A 267 -16.64 9.53 -4.90
CA VAL A 267 -16.41 10.67 -5.80
C VAL A 267 -15.94 11.92 -5.05
N LEU A 268 -16.28 12.07 -3.77
CA LEU A 268 -15.91 13.24 -2.98
C LEU A 268 -14.39 13.33 -2.76
N THR A 269 -13.69 12.19 -2.76
CA THR A 269 -12.22 12.14 -2.68
C THR A 269 -11.52 12.65 -3.96
N THR A 270 -12.28 12.95 -5.02
CA THR A 270 -11.77 13.55 -6.27
C THR A 270 -11.82 15.07 -6.28
N MET A 271 -12.33 15.70 -5.21
CA MET A 271 -12.47 17.14 -5.14
C MET A 271 -11.15 17.84 -4.79
N GLU A 272 -11.11 19.15 -5.02
CA GLU A 272 -10.09 20.04 -4.44
C GLU A 272 -10.07 19.85 -2.91
N ARG A 273 -8.88 19.82 -2.32
CA ARG A 273 -8.66 19.30 -0.96
C ARG A 273 -9.41 20.09 0.12
N ASN A 274 -9.51 21.40 -0.01
CA ASN A 274 -10.22 22.24 0.95
C ASN A 274 -11.74 22.05 0.85
N LYS A 275 -12.29 21.92 -0.36
CA LYS A 275 -13.70 21.56 -0.54
C LYS A 275 -14.02 20.16 0.00
N TRP A 276 -13.16 19.19 -0.29
CA TRP A 276 -13.32 17.84 0.25
C TRP A 276 -13.32 17.87 1.77
N ALA A 277 -12.40 18.61 2.38
CA ALA A 277 -12.35 18.74 3.82
C ALA A 277 -13.66 19.25 4.44
N THR A 278 -14.25 20.30 3.86
CA THR A 278 -15.52 20.86 4.34
C THR A 278 -16.60 19.79 4.32
N ILE A 279 -16.77 19.14 3.17
CA ILE A 279 -17.79 18.10 3.00
C ILE A 279 -17.52 16.92 3.94
N ARG A 280 -16.26 16.56 4.15
CA ARG A 280 -15.88 15.48 5.06
C ARG A 280 -16.25 15.78 6.51
N HIS A 281 -16.08 17.02 6.95
CA HIS A 281 -16.54 17.47 8.26
C HIS A 281 -18.07 17.43 8.35
N GLU A 282 -18.77 17.96 7.34
CA GLU A 282 -20.23 17.91 7.27
C GLU A 282 -20.76 16.47 7.28
N LEU A 283 -20.11 15.54 6.58
CA LEU A 283 -20.47 14.11 6.63
C LEU A 283 -20.37 13.55 8.05
N ALA A 284 -19.28 13.86 8.76
CA ALA A 284 -19.07 13.42 10.14
C ALA A 284 -20.14 14.00 11.08
N ASP A 285 -20.41 15.30 10.98
CA ASP A 285 -21.39 16.02 11.80
C ASP A 285 -22.82 15.51 11.54
N ASN A 286 -23.12 15.03 10.33
CA ASN A 286 -24.38 14.39 9.96
C ASN A 286 -24.43 12.89 10.33
N GLY A 287 -23.71 12.45 11.37
CA GLY A 287 -23.80 11.10 11.93
C GLY A 287 -22.91 10.04 11.26
N ASN A 288 -22.14 10.39 10.22
CA ASN A 288 -21.33 9.40 9.49
C ASN A 288 -19.93 9.19 10.05
N GLU A 289 -19.63 9.73 11.23
CA GLU A 289 -18.33 9.61 11.90
C GLU A 289 -17.89 8.15 12.03
N HIS A 290 -18.80 7.25 12.40
CA HIS A 290 -18.50 5.82 12.54
C HIS A 290 -18.09 5.17 11.22
N SER A 291 -18.85 5.43 10.15
CA SER A 291 -18.57 4.91 8.80
C SER A 291 -17.25 5.44 8.25
N LEU A 292 -16.99 6.75 8.39
CA LEU A 292 -15.73 7.36 8.01
C LEU A 292 -14.56 6.75 8.78
N LYS A 293 -14.69 6.58 10.10
CA LYS A 293 -13.68 5.93 10.94
C LYS A 293 -13.41 4.50 10.49
N LEU A 294 -14.41 3.73 10.06
CA LEU A 294 -14.21 2.38 9.53
C LEU A 294 -13.42 2.39 8.21
N ILE A 295 -13.71 3.31 7.29
CA ILE A 295 -12.97 3.48 6.02
C ILE A 295 -11.51 3.87 6.31
N ASP A 296 -11.34 4.89 7.16
CA ASP A 296 -10.07 5.45 7.58
C ASP A 296 -9.16 4.40 8.27
N SER A 297 -9.71 3.61 9.18
CA SER A 297 -8.96 2.68 10.03
C SER A 297 -8.71 1.30 9.41
N ALA A 298 -9.33 1.00 8.25
CA ALA A 298 -9.12 -0.25 7.51
C ALA A 298 -7.66 -0.42 7.07
N LEU A 299 -7.14 -1.65 7.03
CA LEU A 299 -5.75 -1.93 6.62
C LEU A 299 -5.44 -1.42 5.21
N PHE A 300 -6.38 -1.62 4.29
CA PHE A 300 -6.36 -1.12 2.92
C PHE A 300 -7.79 -1.23 2.34
N ASN A 301 -7.99 -0.63 1.17
CA ASN A 301 -9.26 -0.68 0.47
C ASN A 301 -9.19 -1.65 -0.73
N VAL A 302 -10.31 -2.27 -1.09
CA VAL A 302 -10.43 -3.17 -2.25
C VAL A 302 -11.56 -2.67 -3.15
N CYS A 303 -11.30 -2.46 -4.44
CA CYS A 303 -12.32 -2.04 -5.40
C CYS A 303 -12.62 -3.19 -6.37
N LEU A 304 -13.87 -3.67 -6.36
CA LEU A 304 -14.35 -4.71 -7.27
C LEU A 304 -15.14 -4.06 -8.40
N ASP A 305 -14.59 -4.10 -9.61
CA ASP A 305 -15.15 -3.49 -10.80
C ASP A 305 -15.94 -4.52 -11.61
N LYS A 306 -16.98 -4.08 -12.33
CA LYS A 306 -17.80 -4.97 -13.18
C LYS A 306 -17.30 -5.03 -14.62
N GLU A 307 -16.42 -4.12 -14.96
CA GLU A 307 -15.90 -3.86 -16.28
C GLU A 307 -15.01 -5.03 -16.70
N ILE A 308 -15.20 -5.50 -17.93
CA ILE A 308 -14.27 -6.41 -18.61
C ILE A 308 -13.36 -5.52 -19.45
N LEU A 309 -12.08 -5.47 -19.09
CA LEU A 309 -11.14 -4.50 -19.68
C LEU A 309 -10.44 -5.07 -20.91
N GLY A 310 -10.29 -6.41 -20.99
CA GLY A 310 -9.48 -7.04 -22.01
C GLY A 310 -8.00 -6.68 -21.84
N ASP A 311 -7.27 -6.62 -22.95
CA ASP A 311 -5.81 -6.39 -22.96
C ASP A 311 -5.42 -5.01 -23.51
N ASP A 312 -6.39 -4.10 -23.72
CA ASP A 312 -6.11 -2.73 -24.16
C ASP A 312 -5.46 -1.92 -23.01
N PRO A 313 -4.19 -1.49 -23.14
CA PRO A 313 -3.51 -0.74 -22.11
C PRO A 313 -4.22 0.59 -21.79
N TYR A 314 -4.91 1.23 -22.74
CA TYR A 314 -5.61 2.49 -22.48
C TYR A 314 -6.85 2.27 -21.62
N ALA A 315 -7.69 1.27 -21.94
CA ALA A 315 -8.81 0.88 -21.10
C ALA A 315 -8.37 0.51 -19.67
N ILE A 316 -7.30 -0.28 -19.55
CA ILE A 316 -6.75 -0.73 -18.26
C ILE A 316 -6.29 0.47 -17.43
N ILE A 317 -5.44 1.34 -17.99
CA ILE A 317 -4.91 2.50 -17.26
C ILE A 317 -6.02 3.47 -16.91
N ARG A 318 -6.95 3.77 -17.83
CA ARG A 318 -8.09 4.66 -17.55
C ARG A 318 -8.94 4.14 -16.39
N ASN A 319 -9.23 2.84 -16.36
CA ASN A 319 -10.02 2.22 -15.32
C ASN A 319 -9.32 2.26 -13.95
N PHE A 320 -8.03 1.91 -13.89
CA PHE A 320 -7.34 1.80 -12.60
C PHE A 320 -6.71 3.12 -12.09
N LEU A 321 -6.49 4.09 -12.97
CA LEU A 321 -5.97 5.41 -12.57
C LEU A 321 -7.05 6.28 -11.93
N HIS A 322 -8.24 6.34 -12.51
CA HIS A 322 -9.33 7.20 -12.00
C HIS A 322 -10.74 6.64 -12.19
N SER A 323 -11.04 5.91 -13.26
CA SER A 323 -12.40 5.49 -13.63
C SER A 323 -13.41 6.66 -13.61
N ASP A 324 -14.64 6.42 -13.16
CA ASP A 324 -15.68 7.41 -12.84
C ASP A 324 -15.55 7.99 -11.42
N GLY A 325 -14.60 7.50 -10.61
CA GLY A 325 -14.37 7.90 -9.23
C GLY A 325 -15.38 7.35 -8.22
N GLU A 326 -16.42 6.64 -8.66
CA GLU A 326 -17.53 6.24 -7.79
C GLU A 326 -17.20 5.00 -6.94
N ASN A 327 -16.38 4.10 -7.48
CA ASN A 327 -15.96 2.86 -6.83
C ASN A 327 -14.50 2.96 -6.32
N ARG A 328 -14.10 4.14 -5.83
CA ARG A 328 -12.73 4.46 -5.37
C ARG A 328 -12.75 5.22 -4.05
N TRP A 329 -11.66 5.13 -3.30
CA TRP A 329 -11.38 5.98 -2.14
C TRP A 329 -9.93 6.44 -2.21
N PHE A 330 -9.70 7.58 -2.87
CA PHE A 330 -8.35 7.99 -3.27
C PHE A 330 -7.47 8.41 -2.10
N ASP A 331 -8.05 8.75 -0.94
CA ASP A 331 -7.31 9.14 0.26
C ASP A 331 -6.67 7.97 1.01
N LYS A 332 -7.01 6.71 0.64
CA LYS A 332 -6.40 5.53 1.26
C LYS A 332 -4.96 5.41 0.81
N SER A 333 -4.06 4.99 1.71
CA SER A 333 -2.66 4.66 1.41
C SER A 333 -2.53 3.92 0.08
N PHE A 334 -3.34 2.88 -0.09
CA PHE A 334 -3.60 2.26 -1.38
C PHE A 334 -4.95 1.55 -1.44
N SER A 335 -5.43 1.35 -2.67
CA SER A 335 -6.55 0.49 -3.03
C SER A 335 -6.09 -0.63 -3.96
N LEU A 336 -6.43 -1.87 -3.63
CA LEU A 336 -6.32 -3.02 -4.52
C LEU A 336 -7.54 -3.05 -5.44
N GLN A 337 -7.35 -2.96 -6.75
CA GLN A 337 -8.45 -2.84 -7.71
C GLN A 337 -8.48 -4.07 -8.62
N LEU A 338 -9.67 -4.63 -8.86
CA LEU A 338 -9.84 -5.80 -9.72
C LEU A 338 -11.02 -5.64 -10.69
N SER A 339 -10.75 -5.83 -11.98
CA SER A 339 -11.78 -5.91 -13.02
C SER A 339 -12.52 -7.26 -13.00
N LYS A 340 -13.62 -7.34 -13.74
CA LYS A 340 -14.42 -8.57 -13.83
C LYS A 340 -13.67 -9.71 -14.53
N ASP A 341 -12.82 -9.39 -15.49
CA ASP A 341 -11.93 -10.33 -16.20
C ASP A 341 -10.60 -10.57 -15.49
N GLY A 342 -10.51 -10.15 -14.23
CA GLY A 342 -9.40 -10.46 -13.34
C GLY A 342 -8.17 -9.60 -13.55
N GLN A 343 -8.17 -8.53 -14.36
CA GLN A 343 -7.07 -7.56 -14.32
C GLN A 343 -6.96 -6.97 -12.91
N ALA A 344 -5.74 -6.77 -12.42
CA ALA A 344 -5.52 -6.28 -11.06
C ALA A 344 -4.50 -5.16 -11.02
N ALA A 345 -4.72 -4.17 -10.16
CA ALA A 345 -3.82 -3.04 -9.98
C ALA A 345 -3.79 -2.55 -8.54
N VAL A 346 -2.77 -1.77 -8.20
CA VAL A 346 -2.68 -0.99 -6.96
C VAL A 346 -2.65 0.48 -7.33
N ASN A 347 -3.69 1.22 -6.94
CA ASN A 347 -3.71 2.68 -6.94
C ASN A 347 -3.30 3.15 -5.54
N PHE A 348 -2.44 4.16 -5.43
CA PHE A 348 -1.95 4.58 -4.12
C PHE A 348 -1.84 6.09 -4.00
N GLU A 349 -2.05 6.57 -2.77
CA GLU A 349 -1.85 7.96 -2.39
C GLU A 349 -0.34 8.26 -2.33
N HIS A 350 0.12 9.38 -2.90
CA HIS A 350 1.55 9.62 -3.10
C HIS A 350 2.21 10.36 -1.92
N ALA A 351 1.47 11.14 -1.13
CA ALA A 351 2.02 11.99 -0.09
C ALA A 351 2.74 11.18 1.00
N TRP A 352 2.31 9.95 1.30
CA TRP A 352 2.93 9.16 2.38
C TRP A 352 4.28 8.50 2.03
N GLY A 353 4.71 8.48 0.76
CA GLY A 353 5.96 7.82 0.39
C GLY A 353 6.43 8.04 -1.05
N ASP A 354 7.63 7.54 -1.36
CA ASP A 354 8.29 7.67 -2.67
C ASP A 354 7.98 6.52 -3.65
N GLY A 355 7.04 5.65 -3.29
CA GLY A 355 6.61 4.50 -4.10
C GLY A 355 7.49 3.25 -3.99
N VAL A 356 8.68 3.29 -3.36
CA VAL A 356 9.54 2.10 -3.23
C VAL A 356 8.88 1.02 -2.39
N ALA A 357 8.23 1.41 -1.30
CA ALA A 357 7.49 0.49 -0.43
C ALA A 357 6.31 -0.17 -1.18
N ILE A 358 5.58 0.59 -2.00
CA ILE A 358 4.48 0.03 -2.82
C ILE A 358 5.01 -0.89 -3.90
N LEU A 359 6.11 -0.53 -4.58
CA LEU A 359 6.69 -1.41 -5.60
C LEU A 359 7.10 -2.75 -4.99
N ARG A 360 7.78 -2.74 -3.84
CA ARG A 360 8.15 -3.95 -3.10
C ARG A 360 6.91 -4.76 -2.73
N TYR A 361 5.90 -4.12 -2.17
CA TYR A 361 4.63 -4.74 -1.82
C TYR A 361 3.95 -5.41 -3.04
N VAL A 362 3.80 -4.70 -4.16
CA VAL A 362 3.15 -5.21 -5.38
C VAL A 362 3.92 -6.41 -5.93
N GLN A 363 5.25 -6.34 -5.99
CA GLN A 363 6.08 -7.45 -6.46
C GLN A 363 5.93 -8.70 -5.57
N ASP A 364 5.97 -8.51 -4.26
CA ASP A 364 5.89 -9.59 -3.27
C ASP A 364 4.50 -10.25 -3.26
N ILE A 365 3.40 -9.48 -3.24
CA ILE A 365 2.05 -10.05 -3.27
C ILE A 365 1.74 -10.70 -4.61
N TYR A 366 2.21 -10.14 -5.72
CA TYR A 366 2.02 -10.74 -7.04
C TYR A 366 2.71 -12.11 -7.10
N LYS A 367 3.96 -12.18 -6.65
CA LYS A 367 4.70 -13.44 -6.59
C LYS A 367 4.04 -14.46 -5.63
N ASP A 368 3.73 -14.06 -4.40
CA ASP A 368 3.17 -14.96 -3.38
C ASP A 368 1.78 -15.48 -3.78
N SER A 369 0.91 -14.62 -4.33
CA SER A 369 -0.42 -15.03 -4.80
C SER A 369 -0.37 -16.07 -5.93
N ARG A 370 0.68 -16.01 -6.77
CA ARG A 370 0.87 -16.92 -7.90
C ARG A 370 1.54 -18.23 -7.48
N GLU A 371 2.62 -18.15 -6.70
CA GLU A 371 3.41 -19.32 -6.26
C GLU A 371 2.74 -20.09 -5.11
N LYS A 372 1.99 -19.39 -4.25
CA LYS A 372 1.36 -19.93 -3.03
C LYS A 372 -0.09 -19.43 -2.87
N PRO A 373 -1.00 -19.72 -3.82
CA PRO A 373 -2.41 -19.42 -3.62
C PRO A 373 -2.98 -20.28 -2.49
N PHE A 374 -3.83 -19.68 -1.67
CA PHE A 374 -4.54 -20.35 -0.57
C PHE A 374 -6.03 -20.54 -0.85
N VAL A 375 -6.51 -19.96 -1.94
CA VAL A 375 -7.83 -20.20 -2.51
C VAL A 375 -7.67 -20.75 -3.92
N HIS A 376 -8.36 -21.86 -4.18
CA HIS A 376 -8.31 -22.61 -5.44
C HIS A 376 -9.73 -22.73 -6.02
N PRO A 377 -9.89 -23.11 -7.31
CA PRO A 377 -11.20 -23.33 -7.94
C PRO A 377 -12.14 -24.28 -7.20
N ASN A 378 -11.61 -25.23 -6.45
CA ASN A 378 -12.37 -26.18 -5.65
C ASN A 378 -12.54 -25.77 -4.18
N THR A 379 -11.96 -24.64 -3.74
CA THR A 379 -12.12 -24.13 -2.39
C THR A 379 -13.58 -23.74 -2.18
N LYS A 380 -14.25 -24.40 -1.24
CA LYS A 380 -15.62 -24.06 -0.88
C LYS A 380 -15.62 -22.86 0.06
N PRO A 381 -16.42 -21.82 -0.20
CA PRO A 381 -16.68 -20.77 0.78
C PRO A 381 -17.19 -21.38 2.08
N TYR A 382 -16.76 -20.82 3.22
CA TYR A 382 -17.27 -21.24 4.51
C TYR A 382 -18.75 -20.87 4.63
N ASP A 383 -19.61 -21.85 4.93
CA ASP A 383 -21.08 -21.72 4.90
C ASP A 383 -21.68 -21.01 6.13
N ASP A 384 -20.86 -20.53 7.07
CA ASP A 384 -21.34 -19.88 8.30
C ASP A 384 -20.84 -18.42 8.42
N ASP A 385 -21.77 -17.53 8.78
CA ASP A 385 -21.52 -16.20 9.33
C ASP A 385 -21.11 -15.05 8.37
N ILE A 386 -21.99 -14.78 7.39
CA ILE A 386 -22.03 -13.54 6.60
C ILE A 386 -22.35 -12.29 7.47
N ALA A 387 -22.87 -12.47 8.69
CA ALA A 387 -23.25 -11.37 9.59
C ALA A 387 -22.06 -10.46 9.99
N ASN A 388 -20.84 -10.88 9.71
CA ASN A 388 -19.61 -10.10 9.92
C ASN A 388 -19.26 -9.13 8.78
N VAL A 389 -20.04 -9.09 7.70
CA VAL A 389 -19.90 -8.09 6.63
C VAL A 389 -20.85 -6.94 6.90
N ILE A 390 -20.29 -5.77 7.20
CA ILE A 390 -21.06 -4.55 7.47
C ILE A 390 -21.11 -3.75 6.17
N ARG A 391 -22.31 -3.53 5.61
CA ARG A 391 -22.50 -2.55 4.54
C ARG A 391 -22.54 -1.16 5.18
N LEU A 392 -21.54 -0.33 4.89
CA LEU A 392 -21.47 1.03 5.40
C LEU A 392 -22.47 1.88 4.63
N GLY A 393 -23.15 2.79 5.32
CA GLY A 393 -23.92 3.82 4.63
C GLY A 393 -25.39 3.57 4.38
N THR A 394 -26.05 2.72 5.17
CA THR A 394 -27.53 2.79 5.28
C THR A 394 -28.04 4.12 5.87
N GLU A 395 -27.13 5.04 6.22
CA GLU A 395 -27.38 6.31 6.91
C GLU A 395 -26.91 7.56 6.12
N PHE A 396 -26.43 7.41 4.87
CA PHE A 396 -25.99 8.56 4.03
C PHE A 396 -27.14 9.35 3.37
N LEU A 397 -28.35 9.33 3.95
CA LEU A 397 -29.55 10.04 3.47
C LEU A 397 -30.09 11.03 4.51
#